data_AF-A0A6P4BVV4-F1
#
_entry.id   AF-A0A6P4BVV4-F1
#
_cell.length_a   1.000
_cell.length_b   1.000
_cell.length_c   1.000
_cell.angle_alpha   90.00
_cell.angle_beta   90.00
_cell.angle_gamma   90.00
#
_symmetry.space_group_name_H-M   'P 1'
#
loop_
_entity.id
_entity.type
_entity.pdbx_description
1 polymer ?
#
loop_
_entity_poly.entity_id
_entity_poly.type
_entity_poly.pdbx_seq_one_letter_code
_entity_poly.pdbx_strand_id
1 'polypeptide(L)'
;MGATPFHRSILEVWLAKHFDKPTDMRYDGTQDPLEHLTAFEARMNLEGVGDEVRCRAFPITLAGPAIRWFNSFPQGLVTGFSNISRAFLGQFTTRIGKAKHTINLFGVTQRTGELTRKYLDQFNDECLEIEGLTDSVASLCLTNGLLNEDF
;
A
#
# COMPACT_ATOMS: atom_id res chain seq x y z
N MET A 1 27.36 13.83 -11.09
CA MET A 1 26.03 13.28 -11.44
C MET A 1 25.55 12.46 -10.26
N GLY A 2 24.31 12.66 -9.79
CA GLY A 2 23.78 11.89 -8.66
C GLY A 2 23.66 10.40 -9.01
N ALA A 3 23.85 9.53 -8.02
CA ALA A 3 23.63 8.10 -8.20
C ALA A 3 22.17 7.86 -8.60
N THR A 4 21.95 7.08 -9.65
CA THR A 4 20.63 6.73 -10.17
C THR A 4 20.39 5.24 -9.98
N PRO A 5 19.21 4.82 -9.49
CA PRO A 5 18.91 3.39 -9.35
C PRO A 5 18.74 2.68 -10.70
N PHE A 6 18.60 3.43 -11.79
CA PHE A 6 18.45 2.89 -13.14
C PHE A 6 19.76 2.38 -13.74
N HIS A 7 19.69 1.19 -14.33
CA HIS A 7 20.72 0.71 -15.23
C HIS A 7 20.83 1.59 -16.47
N ARG A 8 22.01 1.63 -17.10
CA ARG A 8 22.30 2.50 -18.24
C ARG A 8 21.32 2.31 -19.40
N SER A 9 20.91 1.07 -19.68
CA SER A 9 19.94 0.74 -20.74
C SER A 9 18.60 1.48 -20.59
N ILE A 10 18.13 1.69 -19.36
CA ILE A 10 16.88 2.41 -19.08
C ILE A 10 17.01 3.91 -19.39
N LEU A 11 18.22 4.46 -19.22
CA LEU A 11 18.49 5.90 -19.41
C LEU A 11 18.70 6.28 -20.88
N GLU A 12 19.13 5.33 -21.71
CA GLU A 12 19.44 5.55 -23.12
C GLU A 12 18.19 5.63 -24.02
N VAL A 13 17.03 5.25 -23.51
CA VAL A 13 15.77 5.33 -24.25
C VAL A 13 15.25 6.76 -24.31
N TRP A 14 14.97 7.21 -25.54
CA TRP A 14 14.30 8.47 -25.81
C TRP A 14 12.81 8.37 -25.47
N LEU A 15 12.35 9.25 -24.60
CA LEU A 15 10.93 9.41 -24.32
C LEU A 15 10.27 10.18 -25.46
N ALA A 16 9.13 9.68 -25.94
CA ALA A 16 8.31 10.40 -26.90
C ALA A 16 7.91 11.75 -26.32
N LYS A 17 7.97 12.82 -27.14
CA LYS A 17 7.68 14.20 -26.70
C LYS A 17 6.24 14.39 -26.17
N HIS A 18 5.33 13.47 -26.52
CA HIS A 18 3.91 13.51 -26.16
C HIS A 18 3.52 12.48 -25.10
N PHE A 19 4.48 11.79 -24.46
CA PHE A 19 4.17 10.86 -23.38
C PHE A 19 3.51 11.61 -22.22
N ASP A 20 2.26 11.29 -21.93
CA ASP A 20 1.56 11.84 -20.79
C ASP A 20 2.04 11.16 -19.50
N LYS A 21 2.53 11.98 -18.58
CA LYS A 21 3.13 11.47 -17.35
C LYS A 21 2.03 11.13 -16.34
N PRO A 22 2.12 10.02 -15.61
CA PRO A 22 1.09 9.60 -14.64
C PRO A 22 1.18 10.41 -13.34
N THR A 23 1.01 11.73 -13.45
CA THR A 23 1.08 12.68 -12.31
C THR A 23 -0.21 12.70 -11.49
N ASP A 24 -1.30 12.22 -12.07
CA ASP A 24 -2.60 11.98 -11.44
C ASP A 24 -2.60 10.75 -10.53
N MET A 25 -1.72 9.77 -10.79
CA MET A 25 -1.63 8.52 -10.04
C MET A 25 -0.69 8.65 -8.83
N ARG A 26 -1.13 9.25 -7.73
CA ARG A 26 -0.28 9.42 -6.53
C ARG A 26 -0.33 8.20 -5.60
N TYR A 27 0.84 7.76 -5.13
CA TYR A 27 1.03 6.71 -4.12
C TYR A 27 1.96 7.17 -3.00
N ASP A 28 1.45 7.35 -1.79
CA ASP A 28 2.25 7.76 -0.63
C ASP A 28 2.59 6.62 0.35
N GLY A 29 2.12 5.40 0.07
CA GLY A 29 2.32 4.23 0.92
C GLY A 29 1.13 3.86 1.81
N THR A 30 0.00 4.57 1.70
CA THR A 30 -1.22 4.28 2.47
C THR A 30 -2.28 3.49 1.70
N GLN A 31 -2.26 3.55 0.37
CA GLN A 31 -3.19 2.88 -0.53
C GLN A 31 -2.75 1.44 -0.82
N ASP A 32 -3.68 0.58 -1.25
CA ASP A 32 -3.36 -0.79 -1.66
C ASP A 32 -2.27 -0.80 -2.75
N PRO A 33 -1.13 -1.49 -2.55
CA PRO A 33 -0.02 -1.47 -3.50
C PRO A 33 -0.33 -2.26 -4.77
N LEU A 34 -1.12 -3.34 -4.66
CA LEU A 34 -1.50 -4.15 -5.80
C LEU A 34 -2.48 -3.41 -6.71
N GLU A 35 -3.45 -2.70 -6.12
CA GLU A 35 -4.38 -1.84 -6.87
C GLU A 35 -3.62 -0.72 -7.60
N HIS A 36 -2.72 -0.02 -6.91
CA HIS A 36 -1.89 1.02 -7.52
C HIS A 36 -1.04 0.49 -8.68
N LEU A 37 -0.37 -0.65 -8.48
CA LEU A 37 0.45 -1.28 -9.51
C LEU A 37 -0.39 -1.69 -10.72
N THR A 38 -1.56 -2.31 -10.48
CA THR A 38 -2.47 -2.76 -11.54
C THR A 38 -2.99 -1.57 -12.36
N ALA A 39 -3.41 -0.49 -11.69
CA ALA A 39 -3.85 0.73 -12.37
C ALA A 39 -2.72 1.35 -13.20
N PHE A 40 -1.49 1.39 -12.67
CA PHE A 40 -0.33 1.92 -13.39
C PHE A 40 -0.02 1.08 -14.64
N GLU A 41 -0.02 -0.25 -14.52
CA GLU A 41 0.21 -1.15 -15.66
C GLU A 41 -0.86 -0.99 -16.74
N ALA A 42 -2.14 -0.87 -16.35
CA ALA A 42 -3.23 -0.59 -17.29
C ALA A 42 -3.00 0.73 -18.05
N ARG A 43 -2.58 1.80 -17.36
CA ARG A 43 -2.26 3.08 -17.99
C ARG A 43 -1.09 2.96 -18.96
N MET A 44 0.01 2.32 -18.57
CA MET A 44 1.18 2.15 -19.44
C MET A 44 0.89 1.25 -20.65
N ASN A 45 0.01 0.26 -20.50
CA ASN A 45 -0.46 -0.55 -21.61
C ASN A 45 -1.28 0.27 -22.61
N LEU A 46 -2.15 1.17 -22.13
CA LEU A 46 -2.93 2.07 -22.99
C LEU A 46 -2.04 3.04 -23.79
N GLU A 47 -0.99 3.56 -23.17
CA GLU A 47 0.01 4.42 -23.83
C GLU A 47 0.93 3.63 -24.81
N GLY A 48 0.87 2.29 -24.79
CA GLY A 48 1.67 1.44 -25.68
C GLY A 48 3.18 1.52 -25.41
N VAL A 49 3.58 1.81 -24.17
CA VAL A 49 5.00 2.08 -23.85
C VAL A 49 5.77 0.84 -23.38
N GLY A 50 7.05 0.81 -23.77
CA GLY A 50 8.02 -0.22 -23.40
C GLY A 50 8.45 -0.16 -21.94
N ASP A 51 9.16 -1.20 -21.52
CA ASP A 51 9.56 -1.45 -20.13
C ASP A 51 10.42 -0.33 -19.54
N GLU A 52 11.27 0.29 -20.35
CA GLU A 52 12.18 1.36 -19.94
C GLU A 52 11.41 2.65 -19.60
N VAL A 53 10.35 2.92 -20.35
CA VAL A 53 9.45 4.04 -20.08
C VAL A 53 8.69 3.80 -18.78
N ARG A 54 8.20 2.57 -18.56
CA ARG A 54 7.53 2.17 -17.31
C ARG A 54 8.45 2.38 -16.10
N CYS A 55 9.71 1.97 -16.21
CA CYS A 55 10.72 2.18 -15.17
C CYS A 55 10.88 3.65 -14.78
N ARG A 56 10.90 4.54 -15.78
CA ARG A 56 11.08 5.97 -15.57
C ARG A 56 9.80 6.69 -15.12
N ALA A 57 8.64 6.17 -15.53
CA ALA A 57 7.34 6.75 -15.21
C ALA A 57 6.89 6.38 -13.79
N PHE A 58 7.16 5.16 -13.32
CA PHE A 58 6.66 4.70 -12.03
C PHE A 58 7.07 5.60 -10.84
N PRO A 59 8.33 6.07 -10.70
CA PRO A 59 8.69 6.95 -9.59
C PRO A 59 7.96 8.29 -9.57
N ILE A 60 7.40 8.73 -10.70
CA ILE A 60 6.59 9.95 -10.79
C ILE A 60 5.29 9.79 -9.98
N THR A 61 4.79 8.56 -9.87
CA THR A 61 3.61 8.23 -9.08
C THR A 61 3.87 8.24 -7.57
N LEU A 62 5.13 8.11 -7.15
CA LEU A 62 5.47 7.89 -5.75
C LEU A 62 5.64 9.20 -4.97
N ALA A 63 5.17 9.21 -3.73
CA ALA A 63 5.28 10.34 -2.82
C ALA A 63 5.71 9.90 -1.41
N GLY A 64 6.18 10.87 -0.61
CA GLY A 64 6.46 10.66 0.80
C GLY A 64 7.42 9.48 1.08
N PRO A 65 7.06 8.52 1.96
CA PRO A 65 7.86 7.33 2.21
C PRO A 65 8.14 6.48 0.97
N ALA A 66 7.23 6.43 0.00
CA ALA A 66 7.36 5.59 -1.19
C ALA A 66 8.50 6.05 -2.11
N ILE A 67 8.60 7.36 -2.39
CA ILE A 67 9.70 7.88 -3.22
C ILE A 67 11.06 7.76 -2.51
N ARG A 68 11.09 7.90 -1.17
CA ARG A 68 12.32 7.68 -0.38
C ARG A 68 12.79 6.24 -0.46
N TRP A 69 11.87 5.28 -0.40
CA TRP A 69 12.18 3.88 -0.61
C TRP A 69 12.76 3.62 -2.00
N PHE A 70 12.16 4.17 -3.06
CA PHE A 70 12.67 3.98 -4.42
C PHE A 70 14.09 4.54 -4.58
N ASN A 71 14.34 5.73 -4.03
CA ASN A 71 15.65 6.37 -4.05
C ASN A 71 16.71 5.66 -3.19
N SER A 72 16.32 4.70 -2.35
CA SER A 72 17.26 3.89 -1.54
C SER A 72 17.88 2.73 -2.33
N PHE A 73 17.41 2.49 -3.56
CA PHE A 73 17.94 1.42 -4.39
C PHE A 73 19.42 1.65 -4.74
N PRO A 74 20.25 0.58 -4.73
CA PRO A 74 21.60 0.62 -5.26
C PRO A 74 21.62 1.13 -6.70
N GLN A 75 22.71 1.83 -7.04
CA GLN A 75 22.92 2.34 -8.38
C GLN A 75 22.88 1.20 -9.42
N GLY A 76 22.11 1.40 -10.50
CA GLY A 76 22.03 0.43 -11.59
C GLY A 76 21.25 -0.85 -11.29
N LEU A 77 20.59 -0.97 -10.14
CA LEU A 77 19.81 -2.15 -9.77
C LEU A 77 18.59 -2.36 -10.70
N VAL A 78 17.97 -1.28 -11.16
CA VAL A 78 16.76 -1.34 -11.99
C VAL A 78 17.17 -1.59 -13.43
N THR A 79 17.09 -2.85 -13.83
CA THR A 79 17.31 -3.31 -15.22
C THR A 79 16.02 -3.45 -16.02
N GLY A 80 14.88 -3.48 -15.34
CA GLY A 80 13.54 -3.51 -15.93
C GLY A 80 12.43 -3.32 -14.90
N PHE A 81 11.19 -3.18 -15.37
CA PHE A 81 10.05 -2.81 -14.51
C PHE A 81 9.73 -3.88 -13.48
N SER A 82 9.99 -5.15 -13.81
CA SER A 82 9.85 -6.29 -12.90
C SER A 82 10.72 -6.17 -11.64
N ASN A 83 11.87 -5.48 -11.71
CA ASN A 83 12.67 -5.20 -10.51
C ASN A 83 11.94 -4.24 -9.57
N ILE A 84 11.29 -3.22 -10.13
CA ILE A 84 10.53 -2.23 -9.36
C ILE A 84 9.27 -2.86 -8.79
N SER A 85 8.44 -3.50 -9.62
CA SER A 85 7.13 -4.03 -9.21
C SER A 85 7.25 -5.07 -8.11
N ARG A 86 8.18 -6.03 -8.24
CA ARG A 86 8.43 -7.05 -7.21
C ARG A 86 8.90 -6.43 -5.88
N ALA A 87 9.85 -5.50 -5.95
CA ALA A 87 10.37 -4.86 -4.75
C ALA A 87 9.30 -3.95 -4.10
N PHE A 88 8.47 -3.30 -4.89
CA PHE A 88 7.38 -2.46 -4.45
C PHE A 88 6.33 -3.26 -3.68
N LEU A 89 5.83 -4.35 -4.26
CA LEU A 89 4.90 -5.24 -3.56
C LEU A 89 5.54 -5.83 -2.29
N GLY A 90 6.79 -6.30 -2.36
CA GLY A 90 7.49 -6.80 -1.16
C GLY A 90 7.57 -5.77 -0.03
N GLN A 91 7.81 -4.50 -0.36
CA GLN A 91 7.95 -3.42 0.61
C GLN A 91 6.62 -2.90 1.17
N PHE A 92 5.60 -2.77 0.32
CA PHE A 92 4.37 -2.06 0.68
C PHE A 92 3.20 -3.00 0.94
N THR A 93 3.19 -4.21 0.37
CA THR A 93 2.22 -5.25 0.75
C THR A 93 2.49 -5.74 2.17
N THR A 94 3.74 -5.75 2.64
CA THR A 94 4.04 -6.07 4.05
C THR A 94 3.66 -4.96 5.03
N ARG A 95 3.51 -3.71 4.55
CA ARG A 95 3.10 -2.57 5.37
C ARG A 95 1.58 -2.46 5.49
N ILE A 96 0.85 -2.80 4.43
CA ILE A 96 -0.62 -2.87 4.43
C ILE A 96 -1.09 -4.21 4.97
N GLY A 97 -0.36 -5.27 4.67
CA GLY A 97 -0.44 -6.60 5.27
C GLY A 97 0.18 -6.69 6.67
N LYS A 98 0.26 -5.57 7.41
CA LYS A 98 -0.02 -5.67 8.86
C LYS A 98 -1.52 -5.88 8.99
N ALA A 99 -2.00 -7.04 8.53
CA ALA A 99 -3.29 -7.57 8.92
C ALA A 99 -3.41 -7.31 10.42
N LYS A 100 -4.48 -6.63 10.83
CA LYS A 100 -4.66 -6.37 12.26
C LYS A 100 -4.59 -7.73 12.93
N HIS A 101 -3.65 -7.90 13.85
CA HIS A 101 -3.59 -9.14 14.58
C HIS A 101 -4.77 -9.18 15.52
N THR A 102 -5.22 -10.37 15.88
CA THR A 102 -6.34 -10.55 16.81
C THR A 102 -6.11 -9.83 18.15
N ILE A 103 -4.84 -9.58 18.51
CA ILE A 103 -4.46 -8.77 19.68
C ILE A 103 -4.95 -7.30 19.60
N ASN A 104 -5.16 -6.76 18.39
CA ASN A 104 -5.65 -5.40 18.18
C ASN A 104 -7.11 -5.25 18.62
N LEU A 105 -7.93 -6.31 18.53
CA LEU A 105 -9.32 -6.30 19.00
C LEU A 105 -9.42 -6.09 20.52
N PHE A 106 -8.41 -6.53 21.29
CA PHE A 106 -8.37 -6.28 22.74
C PHE A 106 -8.22 -4.80 23.09
N GLY A 107 -7.73 -3.98 22.16
CA GLY A 107 -7.65 -2.53 22.32
C GLY A 107 -8.96 -1.81 22.02
N VAL A 108 -9.92 -2.48 21.36
CA VAL A 108 -11.23 -1.91 21.02
C VAL A 108 -12.17 -2.14 22.21
N THR A 109 -12.30 -1.10 23.03
CA THR A 109 -13.15 -1.09 24.23
C THR A 109 -14.17 0.03 24.10
N GLN A 110 -15.39 -0.22 24.58
CA GLN A 110 -16.42 0.79 24.69
C GLN A 110 -15.95 1.86 25.69
N ARG A 111 -16.04 3.13 25.32
CA ARG A 111 -15.65 4.23 26.21
C ARG A 111 -16.81 4.63 27.11
N THR A 112 -16.51 5.18 28.29
CA THR A 112 -17.55 5.70 29.20
C THR A 112 -18.35 6.79 28.49
N GLY A 113 -19.68 6.62 28.43
CA GLY A 113 -20.59 7.51 27.70
C GLY A 113 -20.68 7.28 26.19
N GLU A 114 -20.00 6.27 25.64
CA GLU A 114 -20.16 5.85 24.24
C GLU A 114 -21.39 4.95 24.08
N LEU A 115 -22.23 5.27 23.08
CA LEU A 115 -23.37 4.42 22.72
C LEU A 115 -22.87 3.04 22.24
N THR A 116 -23.46 1.97 22.77
CA THR A 116 -23.11 0.59 22.42
C THR A 116 -23.11 0.34 20.92
N ARG A 117 -24.07 0.92 20.18
CA ARG A 117 -24.13 0.81 18.72
C ARG A 117 -22.88 1.35 18.03
N LYS A 118 -22.37 2.50 18.48
CA LYS A 118 -21.18 3.12 17.91
C LYS A 118 -19.94 2.28 18.16
N TYR A 119 -19.83 1.72 19.36
CA TYR A 119 -18.79 0.73 19.68
C TYR A 119 -18.89 -0.50 18.78
N LEU A 120 -20.09 -1.06 18.57
CA LEU A 120 -20.30 -2.21 17.71
C LEU A 120 -19.91 -1.94 16.24
N ASP A 121 -20.26 -0.76 15.72
CA ASP A 121 -19.86 -0.36 14.38
C ASP A 121 -18.33 -0.33 14.25
N GLN A 122 -17.63 0.29 15.21
CA GLN A 122 -16.17 0.32 15.23
C GLN A 122 -15.55 -1.08 15.39
N PHE A 123 -16.12 -1.92 16.25
CA PHE A 123 -15.63 -3.28 16.48
C PHE A 123 -15.79 -4.15 15.21
N ASN A 124 -16.90 -4.01 14.49
CA ASN A 124 -17.15 -4.72 13.25
C ASN A 124 -16.19 -4.28 12.15
N ASP A 125 -15.96 -2.97 11.99
CA ASP A 125 -14.95 -2.44 11.05
C ASP A 125 -13.56 -3.04 11.34
N GLU A 126 -13.20 -3.13 12.63
CA GLU A 126 -11.91 -3.73 13.04
C GLU A 126 -11.83 -5.23 12.72
N CYS A 127 -12.94 -5.96 12.84
CA CYS A 127 -12.99 -7.40 12.52
C CYS A 127 -12.82 -7.68 11.02
N LEU A 128 -13.34 -6.81 10.15
CA LEU A 128 -13.24 -6.96 8.69
C LEU A 128 -11.78 -6.86 8.18
N GLU A 129 -10.91 -6.22 8.96
CA GLU A 129 -9.48 -6.06 8.64
C GLU A 129 -8.60 -7.22 9.16
N ILE A 130 -9.19 -8.23 9.81
CA ILE A 130 -8.47 -9.38 10.39
C ILE A 130 -8.76 -10.65 9.58
N GLU A 131 -7.78 -11.07 8.78
CA GLU A 131 -7.86 -12.32 8.04
C GLU A 131 -7.80 -13.54 8.99
N GLY A 132 -8.72 -14.49 8.84
CA GLY A 132 -8.75 -15.72 9.65
C GLY A 132 -9.30 -15.56 11.08
N LEU A 133 -9.98 -14.46 11.37
CA LEU A 133 -10.67 -14.27 12.66
C LEU A 133 -11.76 -15.34 12.85
N THR A 134 -11.72 -16.05 13.97
CA THR A 134 -12.77 -17.01 14.34
C THR A 134 -13.84 -16.34 15.20
N ASP A 135 -15.09 -16.78 15.04
CA ASP A 135 -16.23 -16.29 15.83
C ASP A 135 -16.00 -16.38 17.34
N SER A 136 -15.30 -17.43 17.78
CA SER A 136 -14.93 -17.63 19.19
C SER A 136 -14.02 -16.53 19.73
N VAL A 137 -13.06 -16.06 18.94
CA VAL A 137 -12.13 -15.00 19.38
C VAL A 137 -12.76 -13.63 19.23
N ALA A 138 -13.56 -13.41 18.19
CA ALA A 138 -14.36 -12.19 18.05
C ALA A 138 -15.32 -12.01 19.23
N SER A 139 -16.04 -13.06 19.62
CA SER A 139 -16.95 -13.06 20.78
C SER A 139 -16.22 -12.78 22.11
N LEU A 140 -15.04 -13.37 22.31
CA LEU A 140 -14.23 -13.10 23.50
C LEU A 140 -13.75 -11.65 23.56
N CYS A 141 -13.29 -11.09 22.45
CA CYS A 141 -12.84 -9.69 22.40
C CYS A 141 -14.02 -8.73 22.60
N LEU A 142 -15.18 -9.04 22.00
CA LEU A 142 -16.39 -8.25 22.12
C LEU A 142 -16.86 -8.17 23.57
N THR A 143 -16.91 -9.31 24.27
CA THR A 143 -17.34 -9.38 25.67
C THR A 143 -16.36 -8.69 26.62
N ASN A 144 -15.06 -8.79 26.37
CA ASN A 144 -14.04 -8.04 27.13
C ASN A 144 -14.06 -6.53 26.86
N GLY A 145 -14.46 -6.12 25.66
CA GLY A 145 -14.50 -4.72 25.24
C GLY A 145 -15.73 -3.96 25.70
N LEU A 146 -16.81 -4.64 26.06
CA LEU A 146 -18.04 -4.01 26.55
C LEU A 146 -17.85 -3.47 27.97
N LEU A 147 -18.30 -2.24 28.20
CA LEU A 147 -18.42 -1.71 29.56
C LEU A 147 -19.62 -2.38 30.24
N ASN A 148 -19.37 -3.06 31.36
CA ASN A 148 -20.42 -3.52 32.27
C ASN A 148 -21.01 -2.31 33.01
N GLU A 149 -21.78 -1.46 32.34
CA GLU A 149 -22.51 -0.37 33.02
C GLU A 149 -24.03 -0.59 33.07
N ASP A 150 -24.53 -1.82 32.87
CA ASP A 150 -25.95 -2.14 33.05
C ASP A 150 -26.20 -3.46 33.83
N PHE A 151 -25.75 -3.51 35.09
CA PHE A 151 -26.40 -4.32 36.13
C PHE A 151 -26.81 -3.44 37.31
#